data_AF-A0A836GXQ3-F1
#
_entry.id   AF-A0A836GXQ3-F1
#
_cell.length_a   1.000
_cell.length_b   1.000
_cell.length_c   1.000
_cell.angle_alpha   90.00
_cell.angle_beta   90.00
_cell.angle_gamma   90.00
#
_symmetry.space_group_name_H-M   'P 1'
#
loop_
_entity.id
_entity.type
_entity.pdbx_description
1 polymer ?
#
loop_
_entity_poly.entity_id
_entity_poly.type
_entity_poly.pdbx_seq_one_letter_code
_entity_poly.pdbx_strand_id
1 'polypeptide(L)'
;MEMDLLTRREAAKVEGVLADLAQDLQILAFLPEEFTSWVRDETVVAAARRDTNKYLRRYEEHVARQTKEADATKQHTKGCTSTVAGLPASSRSSSNRSSTDGRCDVTAPDSSASSSSSLTPEYEEERQRAIKAACFVYAAGHYGDPTDNDDNEAVLQVSEYAQLERDLLVGATTTGSVDAADLQTHHLSTRALVDTLHDGRYGDIMQYFVKHLYAPSSSSTCTSKRPAPSAAASDSTVLSPAYKCGLIDEGLDHLRELVVTLHRLIHQRHQSTVNEDIHRYQLLHDAVNRDQAGTADVQLLNQRYLEVKAARQREVAALDRDIQALEEELQYVRRTADIELEALQNMQEAAQEDRRCSLRQQLEAHRKNADEVARRLQRAQDKALDELNTLRSNRTKREAAVSGAITEYDAQSALLETAMRQFNEETEADTERIVALEKAVEKLRKEREEHAWELTVAEQRQEHANVIRQQQEQDARVIQAYFRAFITRVHAERELEKSTKKRKRKSKKAK
;
A
#
# COMPACT_ATOMS: atom_id res chain seq x y z
N MET A 1 -10.41 -9.51 52.82
CA MET A 1 -11.21 -10.01 51.69
C MET A 1 -10.22 -10.70 50.78
N GLU A 2 -10.25 -12.02 50.74
CA GLU A 2 -9.47 -12.78 49.77
C GLU A 2 -10.15 -12.65 48.40
N MET A 3 -9.36 -12.52 47.34
CA MET A 3 -9.88 -12.49 45.99
C MET A 3 -10.10 -13.92 45.51
N ASP A 4 -11.31 -14.20 45.02
CA ASP A 4 -11.65 -15.38 44.23
C ASP A 4 -10.59 -15.61 43.14
N LEU A 5 -10.26 -16.87 42.88
CA LEU A 5 -9.26 -17.29 41.92
C LEU A 5 -9.56 -16.90 40.48
N LEU A 6 -10.84 -16.76 40.11
CA LEU A 6 -11.25 -16.10 38.88
C LEU A 6 -10.61 -14.72 38.82
N THR A 7 -10.88 -13.91 39.84
CA THR A 7 -10.35 -12.57 39.97
C THR A 7 -8.82 -12.59 40.10
N ARG A 8 -8.21 -13.56 40.78
CA ARG A 8 -6.75 -13.66 40.94
C ARG A 8 -6.04 -14.06 39.64
N ARG A 9 -6.64 -14.92 38.81
CA ARG A 9 -6.09 -15.28 37.49
C ARG A 9 -6.30 -14.19 36.46
N GLU A 10 -7.49 -13.59 36.40
CA GLU A 10 -7.69 -12.44 35.52
C GLU A 10 -6.83 -11.26 35.97
N ALA A 11 -6.67 -11.04 37.28
CA ALA A 11 -5.67 -10.10 37.80
C ALA A 11 -4.25 -10.50 37.40
N ALA A 12 -3.85 -11.78 37.41
CA ALA A 12 -2.52 -12.20 36.98
C ALA A 12 -2.30 -12.07 35.45
N LYS A 13 -3.34 -12.28 34.63
CA LYS A 13 -3.30 -12.00 33.18
C LYS A 13 -3.21 -10.50 32.92
N VAL A 14 -4.02 -9.71 33.63
CA VAL A 14 -4.00 -8.25 33.56
C VAL A 14 -2.67 -7.71 34.09
N GLU A 15 -2.10 -8.28 35.15
CA GLU A 15 -0.77 -7.97 35.67
C GLU A 15 0.32 -8.33 34.65
N GLY A 16 0.19 -9.43 33.92
CA GLY A 16 1.05 -9.76 32.78
C GLY A 16 0.95 -8.72 31.66
N VAL A 17 -0.26 -8.44 31.16
CA VAL A 17 -0.50 -7.44 30.10
C VAL A 17 -0.09 -6.03 30.55
N LEU A 18 -0.25 -5.68 31.83
CA LEU A 18 0.21 -4.41 32.40
C LEU A 18 1.72 -4.39 32.62
N ALA A 19 2.38 -5.52 32.87
CA ALA A 19 3.84 -5.61 32.95
C ALA A 19 4.46 -5.47 31.56
N ASP A 20 3.89 -6.15 30.54
CA ASP A 20 4.27 -6.01 29.13
C ASP A 20 4.05 -4.55 28.69
N LEU A 21 2.86 -3.98 28.91
CA LEU A 21 2.56 -2.57 28.60
C LEU A 21 3.46 -1.60 29.37
N ALA A 22 3.80 -1.88 30.63
CA ALA A 22 4.74 -1.04 31.39
C ALA A 22 6.16 -1.14 30.85
N GLN A 23 6.58 -2.29 30.32
CA GLN A 23 7.86 -2.46 29.63
C GLN A 23 7.87 -1.72 28.28
N ASP A 24 6.79 -1.80 27.50
CA ASP A 24 6.63 -1.07 26.24
C ASP A 24 6.66 0.45 26.47
N LEU A 25 5.87 0.94 27.43
CA LEU A 25 5.87 2.35 27.84
C LEU A 25 7.23 2.78 28.42
N GLN A 26 7.98 1.88 29.06
CA GLN A 26 9.33 2.17 29.53
C GLN A 26 10.32 2.29 28.36
N ILE A 27 10.21 1.44 27.33
CA ILE A 27 10.99 1.53 26.08
C ILE A 27 10.69 2.88 25.39
N LEU A 28 9.42 3.28 25.30
CA LEU A 28 9.02 4.57 24.74
C LEU A 28 9.49 5.77 25.57
N ALA A 29 9.40 5.71 26.91
CA ALA A 29 9.92 6.76 27.79
C ALA A 29 11.46 6.89 27.76
N PHE A 30 12.16 5.85 27.31
CA PHE A 30 13.58 5.89 27.04
C PHE A 30 13.92 6.57 25.70
N LEU A 31 12.98 6.71 24.79
CA LEU A 31 13.16 7.54 23.60
C LEU A 31 13.28 9.03 23.97
N PRO A 32 13.72 9.89 23.04
CA PRO A 32 13.90 11.33 23.27
C PRO A 32 12.58 12.06 23.02
N GLU A 33 12.33 13.12 23.78
CA GLU A 33 11.14 13.98 23.63
C GLU A 33 11.16 14.78 22.31
N GLU A 34 12.30 14.85 21.62
CA GLU A 34 12.47 15.58 20.35
C GLU A 34 13.21 14.72 19.31
N PHE A 35 12.53 13.80 18.63
CA PHE A 35 13.14 13.04 17.54
C PHE A 35 13.50 13.86 16.29
N THR A 36 12.81 14.98 16.06
CA THR A 36 13.04 15.84 14.87
C THR A 36 14.40 16.55 14.88
N SER A 37 15.01 16.75 16.06
CA SER A 37 16.39 17.22 16.19
C SER A 37 17.42 16.09 16.07
N TRP A 38 16.98 14.82 15.98
CA TRP A 38 17.81 13.62 16.02
C TRP A 38 17.93 12.83 14.73
N VAL A 39 17.00 13.01 13.78
CA VAL A 39 17.11 12.41 12.43
C VAL A 39 17.98 13.30 11.50
N ARG A 40 18.59 14.35 12.06
CA ARG A 40 19.51 15.28 11.39
C ARG A 40 20.96 15.01 11.80
N ASP A 41 21.88 15.12 10.83
CA ASP A 41 23.31 14.75 10.89
C ASP A 41 24.01 14.98 12.23
N GLU A 42 23.74 16.10 12.90
CA GLU A 42 24.45 16.55 14.11
C GLU A 42 24.43 15.54 15.26
N THR A 43 23.35 14.75 15.39
CA THR A 43 23.18 13.78 16.49
C THR A 43 23.73 12.39 16.17
N VAL A 44 23.67 11.95 14.90
CA VAL A 44 24.36 10.72 14.46
C VAL A 44 25.89 10.95 14.51
N VAL A 45 26.34 12.15 14.15
CA VAL A 45 27.73 12.61 14.37
C VAL A 45 28.05 12.74 15.87
N ALA A 46 27.10 13.13 16.73
CA ALA A 46 27.29 13.14 18.18
C ALA A 46 27.40 11.72 18.78
N ALA A 47 26.61 10.76 18.30
CA ALA A 47 26.69 9.36 18.69
C ALA A 47 28.05 8.74 18.33
N ALA A 48 28.65 9.17 17.21
CA ALA A 48 30.00 8.78 16.78
C ALA A 48 31.15 9.38 17.63
N ARG A 49 30.89 10.27 18.60
CA ARG A 49 31.92 10.82 19.50
C ARG A 49 32.56 9.71 20.34
N ARG A 50 33.79 9.94 20.82
CA ARG A 50 34.59 8.91 21.54
C ARG A 50 33.98 8.48 22.88
N ASP A 51 33.26 9.38 23.55
CA ASP A 51 32.76 9.15 24.91
C ASP A 51 31.47 8.31 24.94
N THR A 52 30.57 8.49 23.99
CA THR A 52 29.39 7.61 23.76
C THR A 52 29.83 6.19 23.39
N ASN A 53 30.82 6.07 22.50
CA ASN A 53 31.45 4.80 22.09
C ASN A 53 31.97 3.96 23.27
N LYS A 54 32.47 4.61 24.33
CA LYS A 54 32.98 3.94 25.54
C LYS A 54 31.88 3.20 26.33
N TYR A 55 30.65 3.68 26.25
CA TYR A 55 29.51 3.10 26.95
C TYR A 55 28.95 1.89 26.21
N LEU A 56 28.79 1.97 24.89
CA LEU A 56 28.38 0.84 24.05
C LEU A 56 29.37 -0.33 24.17
N ARG A 57 30.68 -0.10 24.10
CA ARG A 57 31.68 -1.17 24.33
C ARG A 57 31.56 -1.87 25.68
N ARG A 58 31.16 -1.16 26.74
CA ARG A 58 30.94 -1.80 28.05
C ARG A 58 29.71 -2.71 28.05
N TYR A 59 28.66 -2.35 27.29
CA TYR A 59 27.51 -3.21 27.07
C TYR A 59 27.89 -4.43 26.22
N GLU A 60 28.61 -4.24 25.10
CA GLU A 60 29.14 -5.33 24.27
C GLU A 60 30.01 -6.31 25.09
N GLU A 61 30.95 -5.79 25.89
CA GLU A 61 31.76 -6.58 26.81
C GLU A 61 30.91 -7.34 27.85
N HIS A 62 29.84 -6.73 28.34
CA HIS A 62 28.93 -7.37 29.30
C HIS A 62 28.13 -8.50 28.65
N VAL A 63 27.56 -8.28 27.47
CA VAL A 63 26.87 -9.33 26.68
C VAL A 63 27.85 -10.46 26.35
N ALA A 64 29.07 -10.14 25.92
CA ALA A 64 30.12 -11.11 25.63
C ALA A 64 30.66 -11.87 26.87
N ARG A 65 30.42 -11.37 28.09
CA ARG A 65 30.66 -12.12 29.35
C ARG A 65 29.47 -13.01 29.68
N GLN A 66 28.24 -12.52 29.58
CA GLN A 66 27.04 -13.32 29.83
C GLN A 66 26.94 -14.53 28.89
N THR A 67 27.25 -14.38 27.59
CA THR A 67 27.27 -15.52 26.66
C THR A 67 28.32 -16.56 27.04
N LYS A 68 29.53 -16.12 27.42
CA LYS A 68 30.59 -17.02 27.91
C LYS A 68 30.22 -17.72 29.23
N GLU A 69 29.55 -17.04 30.15
CA GLU A 69 29.07 -17.62 31.41
C GLU A 69 27.92 -18.62 31.18
N ALA A 70 27.01 -18.33 30.26
CA ALA A 70 25.94 -19.23 29.83
C ALA A 70 26.48 -20.48 29.12
N ASP A 71 27.52 -20.33 28.30
CA ASP A 71 28.16 -21.47 27.63
C ASP A 71 29.04 -22.29 28.59
N ALA A 72 29.69 -21.65 29.57
CA ALA A 72 30.39 -22.35 30.64
C ALA A 72 29.43 -23.19 31.52
N THR A 73 28.24 -22.67 31.85
CA THR A 73 27.22 -23.45 32.60
C THR A 73 26.63 -24.59 31.77
N LYS A 74 26.46 -24.42 30.45
CA LYS A 74 26.07 -25.52 29.52
C LYS A 74 27.15 -26.60 29.37
N GLN A 75 28.43 -26.24 29.44
CA GLN A 75 29.53 -27.22 29.43
C GLN A 75 29.60 -27.98 30.76
N HIS A 76 29.42 -27.29 31.89
CA HIS A 76 29.45 -27.94 33.22
C HIS A 76 28.31 -28.94 33.44
N THR A 77 27.16 -28.75 32.78
CA THR A 77 26.01 -29.66 32.85
C THR A 77 26.07 -30.85 31.90
N LYS A 78 26.95 -30.84 30.88
CA LYS A 78 27.18 -31.97 29.97
C LYS A 78 28.33 -32.91 30.36
N GLY A 79 29.08 -32.59 31.41
CA GLY A 79 30.31 -33.32 31.80
C GLY A 79 30.13 -34.55 32.71
N CYS A 80 28.91 -35.00 33.02
CA CYS A 80 28.67 -35.97 34.11
C CYS A 80 27.91 -37.24 33.72
N THR A 81 28.41 -37.98 32.72
CA THR A 81 28.11 -39.41 32.52
C THR A 81 29.40 -40.20 32.28
N SER A 82 29.58 -41.30 33.01
CA SER A 82 30.83 -42.10 33.02
C SER A 82 30.75 -43.28 32.04
N THR A 83 31.86 -43.66 31.41
CA THR A 83 32.32 -45.07 31.35
C THR A 83 33.84 -45.15 31.10
N VAL A 84 34.47 -46.10 31.80
CA VAL A 84 35.89 -46.44 31.93
C VAL A 84 36.52 -47.06 30.65
N ALA A 85 37.76 -46.68 30.30
CA ALA A 85 38.93 -47.57 30.10
C ALA A 85 40.07 -46.95 29.25
N GLY A 86 41.35 -47.16 29.63
CA GLY A 86 42.50 -47.05 28.70
C GLY A 86 43.59 -46.02 29.04
N LEU A 87 44.61 -46.44 29.80
CA LEU A 87 45.96 -45.84 29.83
C LEU A 87 46.82 -46.42 28.67
N PRO A 88 48.06 -45.94 28.34
CA PRO A 88 48.90 -44.97 29.07
C PRO A 88 49.66 -43.90 28.20
N ALA A 89 50.44 -43.07 28.94
CA ALA A 89 51.80 -42.58 28.60
C ALA A 89 52.03 -41.20 27.93
N SER A 90 52.81 -40.37 28.67
CA SER A 90 53.82 -39.38 28.23
C SER A 90 53.39 -38.24 27.26
N SER A 91 53.74 -36.96 27.50
CA SER A 91 55.12 -36.50 27.73
C SER A 91 55.22 -35.12 28.41
N ARG A 92 56.42 -34.81 28.90
CA ARG A 92 56.83 -33.52 29.50
C ARG A 92 57.10 -32.44 28.42
N SER A 93 57.41 -31.24 28.93
CA SER A 93 58.16 -30.14 28.29
C SER A 93 57.32 -29.14 27.48
N SER A 94 57.53 -27.81 27.47
CA SER A 94 58.21 -26.79 28.31
C SER A 94 58.75 -25.71 27.37
N SER A 95 58.63 -24.43 27.73
CA SER A 95 59.31 -23.28 27.06
C SER A 95 58.80 -22.97 25.63
N ASN A 96 59.00 -21.79 25.03
CA ASN A 96 59.42 -20.47 25.53
C ASN A 96 59.03 -19.36 24.52
N ARG A 97 58.93 -18.11 25.00
CA ARG A 97 59.18 -16.81 24.32
C ARG A 97 59.27 -16.72 22.77
N SER A 98 58.46 -15.81 22.20
CA SER A 98 58.92 -14.61 21.44
C SER A 98 57.68 -13.73 21.14
N SER A 99 57.61 -12.41 21.31
CA SER A 99 58.55 -11.29 21.13
C SER A 99 58.69 -10.81 19.68
N THR A 100 57.81 -9.89 19.29
CA THR A 100 57.93 -8.77 18.31
C THR A 100 56.79 -7.83 18.69
N ASP A 101 56.97 -6.67 19.31
CA ASP A 101 57.83 -5.51 19.01
C ASP A 101 57.43 -4.78 17.71
N GLY A 102 57.18 -3.47 17.84
CA GLY A 102 56.35 -2.68 16.94
C GLY A 102 55.97 -1.33 17.57
N ARG A 103 56.98 -0.47 17.72
CA ARG A 103 57.00 0.72 18.59
C ARG A 103 56.88 2.03 17.80
N CYS A 104 56.07 2.99 18.29
CA CYS A 104 56.14 4.47 18.17
C CYS A 104 54.85 5.03 18.82
N ASP A 105 54.76 5.50 20.07
CA ASP A 105 55.56 6.47 20.85
C ASP A 105 55.17 7.95 20.60
N VAL A 106 55.27 8.77 21.66
CA VAL A 106 55.11 10.25 21.78
C VAL A 106 53.85 10.79 22.51
N THR A 107 54.11 11.18 23.77
CA THR A 107 53.47 12.22 24.65
C THR A 107 52.03 12.08 25.18
N ALA A 108 51.93 11.52 26.39
CA ALA A 108 51.55 12.20 27.65
C ALA A 108 51.09 13.70 27.57
N PRO A 109 50.12 14.16 28.40
CA PRO A 109 50.17 13.93 29.84
C PRO A 109 48.93 13.31 30.49
N ASP A 110 49.19 12.61 31.60
CA ASP A 110 48.20 12.36 32.63
C ASP A 110 47.65 13.68 33.18
N SER A 111 46.34 13.86 33.07
CA SER A 111 45.60 14.76 33.95
C SER A 111 44.59 13.93 34.73
N SER A 112 45.04 13.41 35.88
CA SER A 112 44.19 12.83 36.92
C SER A 112 43.34 13.93 37.57
N ALA A 113 42.36 14.42 36.81
CA ALA A 113 41.33 15.32 37.27
C ALA A 113 40.24 14.51 37.97
N SER A 114 40.45 14.23 39.26
CA SER A 114 39.37 13.95 40.20
C SER A 114 38.53 15.22 40.38
N SER A 115 37.80 15.57 39.33
CA SER A 115 36.89 16.72 39.29
C SER A 115 35.48 16.19 39.41
N SER A 116 35.01 16.11 40.65
CA SER A 116 33.60 16.22 40.99
C SER A 116 33.12 17.63 40.61
N SER A 117 33.05 17.89 39.31
CA SER A 117 32.47 19.11 38.76
C SER A 117 30.98 19.05 39.00
N SER A 118 30.43 20.07 39.64
CA SER A 118 28.99 20.30 39.64
C SER A 118 28.57 20.64 38.21
N LEU A 119 28.26 19.62 37.42
CA LEU A 119 27.71 19.76 36.08
C LEU A 119 26.42 20.58 36.21
N THR A 120 26.26 21.61 35.37
CA THR A 120 24.99 22.32 35.27
C THR A 120 23.91 21.33 34.83
N PRO A 121 22.63 21.50 35.26
CA PRO A 121 21.56 20.58 34.88
C PRO A 121 21.48 20.40 33.35
N GLU A 122 21.66 21.49 32.60
CA GLU A 122 21.76 21.53 31.13
C GLU A 122 22.79 20.54 30.56
N TYR A 123 23.97 20.41 31.17
CA TYR A 123 25.01 19.49 30.68
C TYR A 123 24.67 18.02 30.98
N GLU A 124 24.03 17.73 32.10
CA GLU A 124 23.60 16.37 32.40
C GLU A 124 22.42 15.95 31.50
N GLU A 125 21.52 16.88 31.15
CA GLU A 125 20.48 16.68 30.14
C GLU A 125 21.06 16.46 28.73
N GLU A 126 22.06 17.25 28.31
CA GLU A 126 22.74 17.03 27.02
C GLU A 126 23.48 15.69 26.99
N ARG A 127 24.12 15.29 28.10
CA ARG A 127 24.76 13.98 28.26
C ARG A 127 23.74 12.84 28.17
N GLN A 128 22.56 13.00 28.76
CA GLN A 128 21.45 12.04 28.65
C GLN A 128 20.95 11.90 27.22
N ARG A 129 20.75 13.04 26.54
CA ARG A 129 20.38 13.12 25.12
C ARG A 129 21.40 12.34 24.28
N ALA A 130 22.69 12.58 24.46
CA ALA A 130 23.75 11.88 23.73
C ALA A 130 23.84 10.36 24.02
N ILE A 131 23.55 9.92 25.26
CA ILE A 131 23.52 8.48 25.60
C ILE A 131 22.30 7.81 24.97
N LYS A 132 21.11 8.39 25.11
CA LYS A 132 19.88 7.91 24.45
C LYS A 132 20.10 7.79 22.92
N ALA A 133 20.85 8.71 22.30
CA ALA A 133 21.20 8.69 20.87
C ALA A 133 22.14 7.54 20.51
N ALA A 134 23.21 7.35 21.27
CA ALA A 134 24.14 6.25 21.04
C ALA A 134 23.45 4.88 21.15
N CYS A 135 22.53 4.71 22.11
CA CYS A 135 21.73 3.49 22.23
C CYS A 135 20.80 3.26 21.04
N PHE A 136 20.16 4.32 20.54
CA PHE A 136 19.24 4.21 19.40
C PHE A 136 19.99 3.93 18.10
N VAL A 137 21.08 4.65 17.83
CA VAL A 137 21.96 4.43 16.68
C VAL A 137 22.54 3.01 16.68
N TYR A 138 22.89 2.46 17.85
CA TYR A 138 23.31 1.06 17.96
C TYR A 138 22.16 0.08 17.60
N ALA A 139 20.95 0.31 18.12
CA ALA A 139 19.79 -0.55 17.83
C ALA A 139 19.36 -0.47 16.35
N ALA A 140 19.30 0.73 15.77
CA ALA A 140 19.01 0.98 14.36
C ALA A 140 20.10 0.39 13.42
N GLY A 141 21.33 0.24 13.91
CA GLY A 141 22.41 -0.48 13.21
C GLY A 141 22.14 -1.96 12.97
N HIS A 142 21.12 -2.56 13.59
CA HIS A 142 20.65 -3.90 13.26
C HIS A 142 19.80 -3.95 11.97
N TYR A 143 19.25 -2.80 11.53
CA TYR A 143 18.31 -2.69 10.40
C TYR A 143 18.92 -2.04 9.15
N GLY A 144 20.12 -1.45 9.24
CA GLY A 144 20.79 -0.80 8.12
C GLY A 144 21.88 0.17 8.58
N ASP A 145 22.32 1.05 7.69
CA ASP A 145 23.10 2.22 8.11
C ASP A 145 22.16 3.21 8.82
N PRO A 146 22.43 3.64 10.07
CA PRO A 146 21.58 4.60 10.79
C PRO A 146 21.74 6.05 10.28
N THR A 147 22.60 6.31 9.30
CA THR A 147 22.62 7.57 8.53
C THR A 147 21.72 7.54 7.30
N ASP A 148 21.28 6.36 6.86
CA ASP A 148 20.39 6.20 5.71
C ASP A 148 18.93 6.27 6.17
N ASN A 149 18.41 7.50 6.22
CA ASN A 149 17.06 7.80 6.71
C ASN A 149 15.94 7.19 5.84
N ASP A 150 16.23 6.85 4.57
CA ASP A 150 15.22 6.38 3.61
C ASP A 150 15.13 4.84 3.56
N ASP A 151 16.21 4.12 3.88
CA ASP A 151 16.27 2.64 3.85
C ASP A 151 16.27 1.98 5.26
N ASN A 152 16.52 2.71 6.35
CA ASN A 152 16.57 2.13 7.71
C ASN A 152 15.19 2.08 8.39
N GLU A 153 14.62 0.87 8.51
CA GLU A 153 13.29 0.61 9.09
C GLU A 153 13.08 1.25 10.48
N ALA A 154 14.07 1.15 11.38
CA ALA A 154 13.95 1.68 12.73
C ALA A 154 13.97 3.22 12.75
N VAL A 155 14.71 3.85 11.84
CA VAL A 155 14.75 5.32 11.70
C VAL A 155 13.45 5.83 11.06
N LEU A 156 12.95 5.14 10.03
CA LEU A 156 11.67 5.43 9.40
C LEU A 156 10.51 5.38 10.41
N GLN A 157 10.34 4.27 11.12
CA GLN A 157 9.24 4.08 12.08
C GLN A 157 9.29 5.11 13.22
N VAL A 158 10.49 5.46 13.71
CA VAL A 158 10.68 6.57 14.66
C VAL A 158 10.23 7.90 14.07
N SER A 159 10.61 8.20 12.82
CA SER A 159 10.29 9.47 12.18
C SER A 159 8.80 9.62 11.88
N GLU A 160 8.13 8.53 11.48
CA GLU A 160 6.69 8.44 11.28
C GLU A 160 5.94 8.61 12.59
N TYR A 161 6.33 7.89 13.64
CA TYR A 161 5.75 8.02 14.99
C TYR A 161 5.84 9.47 15.49
N ALA A 162 7.04 10.09 15.41
CA ALA A 162 7.25 11.47 15.84
C ALA A 162 6.57 12.51 14.92
N GLN A 163 6.19 12.15 13.69
CA GLN A 163 5.35 12.98 12.83
C GLN A 163 3.88 12.87 13.22
N LEU A 164 3.39 11.64 13.42
CA LEU A 164 2.03 11.37 13.89
C LEU A 164 1.76 12.03 15.25
N GLU A 165 2.65 11.93 16.25
CA GLU A 165 2.49 12.63 17.53
C GLU A 165 2.32 14.16 17.34
N ARG A 166 3.11 14.77 16.45
CA ARG A 166 2.99 16.21 16.16
C ARG A 166 1.68 16.54 15.47
N ASP A 167 1.25 15.73 14.52
CA ASP A 167 0.00 15.95 13.79
C ASP A 167 -1.24 15.75 14.70
N LEU A 168 -1.21 14.76 15.60
CA LEU A 168 -2.22 14.58 16.64
C LEU A 168 -2.28 15.76 17.62
N LEU A 169 -1.11 16.27 18.08
CA LEU A 169 -1.04 17.43 18.96
C LEU A 169 -1.52 18.72 18.25
N VAL A 170 -1.19 18.88 16.97
CA VAL A 170 -1.69 19.98 16.15
C VAL A 170 -3.20 19.86 15.95
N GLY A 171 -3.75 18.67 15.67
CA GLY A 171 -5.20 18.44 15.60
C GLY A 171 -5.91 18.75 16.92
N ALA A 172 -5.39 18.22 18.03
CA ALA A 172 -5.92 18.48 19.37
C ALA A 172 -5.94 19.97 19.73
N THR A 173 -4.90 20.73 19.35
CA THR A 173 -4.78 22.16 19.66
C THR A 173 -5.49 23.10 18.67
N THR A 174 -5.61 22.73 17.40
CA THR A 174 -6.23 23.58 16.35
C THR A 174 -7.71 23.30 16.14
N THR A 175 -8.13 22.02 16.10
CA THR A 175 -9.52 21.63 15.93
C THR A 175 -10.24 21.26 17.23
N GLY A 176 -9.51 21.11 18.35
CA GLY A 176 -10.09 20.73 19.65
C GLY A 176 -10.54 19.27 19.73
N SER A 177 -10.24 18.48 18.69
CA SER A 177 -10.57 17.08 18.54
C SER A 177 -9.52 16.42 17.64
N VAL A 178 -9.36 15.11 17.79
CA VAL A 178 -8.45 14.26 17.02
C VAL A 178 -9.29 13.17 16.33
N ASP A 179 -8.97 12.81 15.08
CA ASP A 179 -9.71 11.75 14.38
C ASP A 179 -9.40 10.38 15.01
N ALA A 180 -10.42 9.52 15.07
CA ALA A 180 -10.27 8.12 15.46
C ALA A 180 -9.37 7.35 14.48
N ALA A 181 -9.36 7.73 13.20
CA ALA A 181 -8.47 7.15 12.20
C ALA A 181 -6.99 7.46 12.49
N ASP A 182 -6.67 8.69 12.87
CA ASP A 182 -5.32 9.13 13.20
C ASP A 182 -4.84 8.47 14.51
N LEU A 183 -5.71 8.39 15.52
CA LEU A 183 -5.43 7.67 16.78
C LEU A 183 -5.17 6.17 16.56
N GLN A 184 -5.93 5.52 15.67
CA GLN A 184 -5.71 4.11 15.33
C GLN A 184 -4.39 3.93 14.57
N THR A 185 -4.08 4.83 13.63
CA THR A 185 -2.82 4.81 12.87
C THR A 185 -1.62 5.01 13.78
N HIS A 186 -1.71 5.98 14.70
CA HIS A 186 -0.72 6.19 15.75
C HIS A 186 -0.51 4.93 16.59
N HIS A 187 -1.57 4.32 17.15
CA HIS A 187 -1.43 3.10 17.95
C HIS A 187 -0.73 1.95 17.21
N LEU A 188 -1.03 1.77 15.92
CA LEU A 188 -0.34 0.77 15.08
C LEU A 188 1.13 1.11 14.86
N SER A 189 1.47 2.39 14.60
CA SER A 189 2.86 2.84 14.51
C SER A 189 3.62 2.69 15.83
N THR A 190 2.97 2.97 16.98
CA THR A 190 3.57 2.79 18.31
C THR A 190 3.98 1.35 18.51
N ARG A 191 3.09 0.41 18.14
CA ARG A 191 3.34 -1.02 18.29
C ARG A 191 4.47 -1.49 17.37
N ALA A 192 4.43 -1.12 16.09
CA ALA A 192 5.51 -1.47 15.14
C ALA A 192 6.88 -0.95 15.62
N LEU A 193 6.92 0.29 16.12
CA LEU A 193 8.12 0.89 16.69
C LEU A 193 8.61 0.18 17.96
N VAL A 194 7.70 -0.22 18.86
CA VAL A 194 8.10 -0.99 20.06
C VAL A 194 8.64 -2.36 19.66
N ASP A 195 8.01 -3.05 18.70
CA ASP A 195 8.46 -4.35 18.20
C ASP A 195 9.88 -4.25 17.60
N THR A 196 10.18 -3.25 16.74
CA THR A 196 11.55 -3.04 16.19
C THR A 196 12.57 -2.57 17.24
N LEU A 197 12.18 -1.75 18.21
CA LEU A 197 13.08 -1.36 19.31
C LEU A 197 13.39 -2.53 20.25
N HIS A 198 12.43 -3.44 20.45
CA HIS A 198 12.61 -4.65 21.23
C HIS A 198 13.55 -5.63 20.52
N ASP A 199 13.33 -5.90 19.24
CA ASP A 199 14.18 -6.77 18.41
C ASP A 199 15.61 -6.18 18.23
N GLY A 200 15.72 -4.86 18.06
CA GLY A 200 16.99 -4.12 18.11
C GLY A 200 17.62 -4.02 19.51
N ARG A 201 16.99 -4.62 20.53
CA ARG A 201 17.43 -4.69 21.94
C ARG A 201 17.66 -3.34 22.61
N TYR A 202 17.01 -2.28 22.14
CA TYR A 202 17.12 -0.93 22.69
C TYR A 202 16.76 -0.88 24.18
N GLY A 203 15.70 -1.60 24.57
CA GLY A 203 15.27 -1.73 25.97
C GLY A 203 16.36 -2.32 26.89
N ASP A 204 16.97 -3.45 26.49
CA ASP A 204 18.07 -4.09 27.24
C ASP A 204 19.26 -3.14 27.43
N ILE A 205 19.65 -2.45 26.35
CA ILE A 205 20.75 -1.50 26.34
C ILE A 205 20.47 -0.35 27.30
N MET A 206 19.26 0.22 27.27
CA MET A 206 18.92 1.33 28.15
C MET A 206 18.75 0.91 29.60
N GLN A 207 18.12 -0.23 29.88
CA GLN A 207 18.03 -0.76 31.24
C GLN A 207 19.43 -1.04 31.82
N TYR A 208 20.38 -1.53 31.02
CA TYR A 208 21.78 -1.66 31.44
C TYR A 208 22.38 -0.30 31.83
N PHE A 209 22.16 0.75 31.03
CA PHE A 209 22.69 2.08 31.36
C PHE A 209 22.04 2.71 32.58
N VAL A 210 20.71 2.62 32.74
CA VAL A 210 20.03 3.08 33.96
C VAL A 210 20.51 2.29 35.19
N LYS A 211 20.67 0.97 35.08
CA LYS A 211 21.12 0.14 36.21
C LYS A 211 22.57 0.35 36.61
N HIS A 212 23.47 0.64 35.65
CA HIS A 212 24.92 0.66 35.90
C HIS A 212 25.59 2.04 35.83
N LEU A 213 24.91 3.07 35.30
CA LEU A 213 25.43 4.45 35.27
C LEU A 213 24.63 5.44 36.14
N TYR A 214 23.36 5.14 36.45
CA TYR A 214 22.54 5.98 37.33
C TYR A 214 22.48 5.52 38.79
N ALA A 215 22.92 4.30 39.09
CA ALA A 215 22.96 3.81 40.46
C ALA A 215 23.86 4.72 41.33
N PRO A 216 23.33 5.41 42.36
CA PRO A 216 24.14 6.18 43.27
C PRO A 216 25.07 5.22 44.02
N SER A 217 26.37 5.55 44.04
CA SER A 217 27.40 4.72 44.66
C SER A 217 27.19 4.59 46.17
N SER A 218 26.43 3.58 46.58
CA SER A 218 26.23 3.20 47.97
C SER A 218 27.24 2.12 48.36
N SER A 219 27.98 2.40 49.43
CA SER A 219 29.14 1.62 49.88
C SER A 219 28.75 0.29 50.52
N SER A 220 29.29 -0.82 49.99
CA SER A 220 29.20 -2.14 50.62
C SER A 220 30.44 -2.43 51.47
N THR A 221 30.25 -2.68 52.76
CA THR A 221 31.29 -3.18 53.68
C THR A 221 30.85 -4.45 54.36
N CYS A 222 31.44 -5.58 53.99
CA CYS A 222 31.28 -6.86 54.68
C CYS A 222 32.36 -7.05 55.74
N THR A 223 31.98 -7.45 56.96
CA THR A 223 32.92 -7.96 57.98
C THR A 223 32.46 -9.30 58.53
N SER A 224 33.28 -10.34 58.37
CA SER A 224 33.08 -11.67 58.95
C SER A 224 34.14 -11.93 60.01
N LYS A 225 33.75 -12.48 61.17
CA LYS A 225 34.66 -12.96 62.23
C LYS A 225 34.14 -14.26 62.84
N ARG A 226 35.05 -15.20 63.08
CA ARG A 226 34.83 -16.47 63.79
C ARG A 226 35.93 -16.64 64.87
N PRO A 227 35.64 -17.17 66.08
CA PRO A 227 36.57 -17.17 67.21
C PRO A 227 37.30 -18.51 67.45
N ALA A 228 38.32 -18.49 68.32
CA ALA A 228 38.97 -19.65 68.93
C ALA A 228 39.44 -19.30 70.38
N PRO A 229 39.44 -20.23 71.37
CA PRO A 229 39.80 -19.91 72.77
C PRO A 229 40.86 -20.81 73.45
N SER A 230 41.28 -20.40 74.67
CA SER A 230 41.89 -21.19 75.78
C SER A 230 43.40 -21.53 75.66
N ALA A 231 44.20 -21.70 76.74
CA ALA A 231 44.00 -21.57 78.19
C ALA A 231 45.32 -21.24 78.95
N ALA A 232 45.22 -20.79 80.21
CA ALA A 232 46.29 -20.78 81.23
C ALA A 232 46.33 -22.14 82.00
N ALA A 233 47.15 -22.43 83.03
CA ALA A 233 47.89 -21.62 84.00
C ALA A 233 49.07 -22.38 84.65
N SER A 234 49.78 -21.71 85.58
CA SER A 234 50.93 -22.23 86.37
C SER A 234 50.57 -22.44 87.86
N ASP A 235 51.45 -23.14 88.61
CA ASP A 235 51.91 -22.86 90.02
C ASP A 235 52.26 -24.17 90.78
N SER A 236 53.44 -24.38 91.41
CA SER A 236 54.13 -23.71 92.55
C SER A 236 53.61 -24.21 93.93
N THR A 237 54.34 -24.91 94.83
CA THR A 237 55.59 -24.58 95.61
C THR A 237 55.27 -24.09 97.06
N VAL A 238 55.87 -24.56 98.19
CA VAL A 238 56.80 -25.69 98.50
C VAL A 238 57.03 -25.85 100.06
N LEU A 239 57.73 -26.93 100.49
CA LEU A 239 58.62 -27.10 101.70
C LEU A 239 58.15 -27.62 103.10
N SER A 240 59.04 -28.47 103.65
CA SER A 240 59.30 -28.94 105.04
C SER A 240 59.91 -27.84 105.96
N PRO A 241 60.12 -28.01 107.31
CA PRO A 241 61.17 -28.85 107.96
C PRO A 241 60.74 -29.59 109.28
N ALA A 242 61.32 -30.73 109.73
CA ALA A 242 62.56 -30.96 110.53
C ALA A 242 62.62 -30.22 111.91
N TYR A 243 63.02 -30.80 113.06
CA TYR A 243 64.18 -31.66 113.37
C TYR A 243 63.99 -32.57 114.63
N LYS A 244 64.93 -33.51 114.89
CA LYS A 244 65.05 -34.33 116.12
C LYS A 244 66.22 -33.87 117.02
N CYS A 245 66.02 -33.84 118.34
CA CYS A 245 66.96 -33.95 119.48
C CYS A 245 66.24 -33.42 120.74
N GLY A 246 66.24 -34.02 121.95
CA GLY A 246 66.73 -35.31 122.45
C GLY A 246 66.61 -35.34 123.99
N LEU A 247 66.34 -36.50 124.59
CA LEU A 247 66.32 -36.76 126.06
C LEU A 247 65.33 -35.94 126.92
N ILE A 248 64.05 -36.28 126.85
CA ILE A 248 63.09 -36.25 127.98
C ILE A 248 62.32 -37.58 127.96
N ASP A 249 61.86 -38.08 129.11
CA ASP A 249 61.32 -39.44 129.29
C ASP A 249 60.23 -39.84 128.28
N GLU A 250 60.44 -40.97 127.59
CA GLU A 250 59.54 -41.49 126.54
C GLU A 250 58.10 -41.67 127.04
N GLY A 251 57.89 -41.98 128.33
CA GLY A 251 56.56 -42.13 128.92
C GLY A 251 55.76 -40.82 129.03
N LEU A 252 56.43 -39.67 129.17
CA LEU A 252 55.78 -38.36 129.20
C LEU A 252 55.55 -37.81 127.80
N ASP A 253 56.48 -38.00 126.86
CA ASP A 253 56.27 -37.57 125.48
C ASP A 253 55.24 -38.46 124.75
N HIS A 254 55.16 -39.77 125.01
CA HIS A 254 54.04 -40.57 124.52
C HIS A 254 52.70 -40.14 125.13
N LEU A 255 52.65 -39.80 126.43
CA LEU A 255 51.42 -39.26 127.04
C LEU A 255 51.06 -37.89 126.44
N ARG A 256 52.05 -37.06 126.13
CA ARG A 256 51.86 -35.72 125.56
C ARG A 256 51.48 -35.78 124.08
N GLU A 257 52.07 -36.66 123.28
CA GLU A 257 51.61 -36.98 121.92
C GLU A 257 50.23 -37.62 121.93
N LEU A 258 49.93 -38.54 122.84
CA LEU A 258 48.58 -39.08 123.01
C LEU A 258 47.59 -37.99 123.40
N VAL A 259 47.89 -37.10 124.34
CA VAL A 259 46.99 -36.00 124.73
C VAL A 259 46.87 -34.96 123.62
N VAL A 260 47.92 -34.65 122.87
CA VAL A 260 47.88 -33.73 121.71
C VAL A 260 47.13 -34.35 120.54
N THR A 261 47.28 -35.65 120.28
CA THR A 261 46.51 -36.35 119.24
C THR A 261 45.06 -36.59 119.67
N LEU A 262 44.79 -36.89 120.95
CA LEU A 262 43.43 -36.94 121.49
C LEU A 262 42.79 -35.55 121.43
N HIS A 263 43.49 -34.50 121.83
CA HIS A 263 43.02 -33.12 121.72
C HIS A 263 42.78 -32.74 120.25
N ARG A 264 43.67 -33.10 119.33
CA ARG A 264 43.50 -32.86 117.89
C ARG A 264 42.34 -33.66 117.30
N LEU A 265 42.16 -34.92 117.69
CA LEU A 265 41.04 -35.76 117.25
C LEU A 265 39.72 -35.30 117.85
N ILE A 266 39.70 -34.87 119.12
CA ILE A 266 38.56 -34.24 119.77
C ILE A 266 38.25 -32.91 119.07
N HIS A 267 39.25 -32.10 118.73
CA HIS A 267 39.05 -30.82 118.06
C HIS A 267 38.61 -31.00 116.60
N GLN A 268 39.15 -31.98 115.85
CA GLN A 268 38.65 -32.34 114.52
C GLN A 268 37.23 -32.91 114.57
N ARG A 269 36.90 -33.74 115.57
CA ARG A 269 35.54 -34.29 115.79
C ARG A 269 34.54 -33.24 116.30
N HIS A 270 35.02 -32.18 116.96
CA HIS A 270 34.22 -31.00 117.32
C HIS A 270 34.23 -29.90 116.23
N GLN A 271 35.11 -29.99 115.22
CA GLN A 271 35.09 -29.14 114.02
C GLN A 271 34.16 -29.71 112.95
N SER A 272 34.07 -31.03 112.82
CA SER A 272 32.92 -31.72 112.21
C SER A 272 31.69 -31.58 113.11
N THR A 273 31.27 -30.33 113.32
CA THR A 273 30.02 -29.99 113.98
C THR A 273 28.87 -30.51 113.13
N VAL A 274 27.77 -30.85 113.79
CA VAL A 274 26.50 -31.16 113.12
C VAL A 274 26.09 -30.04 112.15
N ASN A 275 26.53 -28.80 112.39
CA ASN A 275 26.30 -27.65 111.50
C ASN A 275 27.03 -27.75 110.15
N GLU A 276 28.27 -28.29 110.10
CA GLU A 276 28.96 -28.48 108.81
C GLU A 276 28.26 -29.54 107.96
N ASP A 277 27.85 -30.64 108.57
CA ASP A 277 27.13 -31.69 107.87
C ASP A 277 25.72 -31.22 107.47
N ILE A 278 25.01 -30.46 108.31
CA ILE A 278 23.78 -29.76 107.93
C ILE A 278 24.02 -28.87 106.71
N HIS A 279 25.12 -28.10 106.68
CA HIS A 279 25.39 -27.20 105.55
C HIS A 279 25.76 -27.95 104.27
N ARG A 280 26.49 -29.08 104.37
CA ARG A 280 26.73 -29.99 103.24
C ARG A 280 25.45 -30.65 102.73
N TYR A 281 24.56 -31.07 103.63
CA TYR A 281 23.24 -31.59 103.27
C TYR A 281 22.36 -30.52 102.64
N GLN A 282 22.39 -29.26 103.11
CA GLN A 282 21.72 -28.13 102.46
C GLN A 282 22.27 -27.89 101.05
N LEU A 283 23.59 -27.84 100.87
CA LEU A 283 24.22 -27.69 99.54
C LEU A 283 23.87 -28.83 98.58
N LEU A 284 23.85 -30.08 99.07
CA LEU A 284 23.43 -31.23 98.28
C LEU A 284 21.92 -31.17 97.94
N HIS A 285 21.08 -30.79 98.90
CA HIS A 285 19.65 -30.63 98.70
C HIS A 285 19.34 -29.49 97.71
N ASP A 286 20.08 -28.39 97.77
CA ASP A 286 19.98 -27.28 96.82
C ASP A 286 20.49 -27.67 95.43
N ALA A 287 21.55 -28.47 95.33
CA ALA A 287 22.03 -29.00 94.05
C ALA A 287 21.00 -29.96 93.43
N VAL A 288 20.46 -30.90 94.21
CA VAL A 288 19.40 -31.81 93.78
C VAL A 288 18.11 -31.05 93.41
N ASN A 289 17.74 -30.02 94.16
CA ASN A 289 16.62 -29.13 93.82
C ASN A 289 16.86 -28.38 92.52
N ARG A 290 18.09 -27.92 92.25
CA ARG A 290 18.44 -27.25 90.98
C ARG A 290 18.43 -28.20 89.79
N ASP A 291 18.90 -29.44 89.95
CA ASP A 291 18.80 -30.47 88.90
C ASP A 291 17.34 -30.87 88.66
N GLN A 292 16.52 -31.01 89.71
CA GLN A 292 15.09 -31.25 89.59
C GLN A 292 14.37 -30.07 88.89
N ALA A 293 14.70 -28.83 89.25
CA ALA A 293 14.19 -27.64 88.55
C ALA A 293 14.63 -27.60 87.08
N GLY A 294 15.91 -27.88 86.80
CA GLY A 294 16.45 -27.93 85.43
C GLY A 294 15.79 -29.03 84.58
N THR A 295 15.50 -30.20 85.15
CA THR A 295 14.73 -31.24 84.44
C THR A 295 13.28 -30.83 84.20
N ALA A 296 12.64 -30.11 85.13
CA ALA A 296 11.31 -29.54 84.93
C ALA A 296 11.30 -28.46 83.82
N ASP A 297 12.31 -27.59 83.78
CA ASP A 297 12.47 -26.57 82.73
C ASP A 297 12.68 -27.21 81.35
N VAL A 298 13.47 -28.28 81.24
CA VAL A 298 13.66 -29.04 80.00
C VAL A 298 12.36 -29.74 79.57
N GLN A 299 11.57 -30.29 80.50
CA GLN A 299 10.26 -30.86 80.22
C GLN A 299 9.28 -29.78 79.71
N LEU A 300 9.23 -28.62 80.36
CA LEU A 300 8.41 -27.47 79.96
C LEU A 300 8.81 -26.94 78.57
N LEU A 301 10.12 -26.86 78.29
CA LEU A 301 10.63 -26.44 76.98
C LEU A 301 10.24 -27.45 75.88
N ASN A 302 10.37 -28.76 76.16
CA ASN A 302 9.98 -29.80 75.22
C ASN A 302 8.46 -29.80 74.97
N GLN A 303 7.65 -29.61 76.01
CA GLN A 303 6.21 -29.45 75.87
C GLN A 303 5.87 -28.24 74.99
N ARG A 304 6.44 -27.05 75.26
CA ARG A 304 6.25 -25.84 74.43
C ARG A 304 6.70 -26.05 72.98
N TYR A 305 7.81 -26.76 72.76
CA TYR A 305 8.27 -27.11 71.42
C TYR A 305 7.27 -28.00 70.68
N LEU A 306 6.71 -29.02 71.34
CA LEU A 306 5.67 -29.87 70.77
C LEU A 306 4.37 -29.11 70.50
N GLU A 307 3.97 -28.20 71.38
CA GLU A 307 2.80 -27.31 71.19
C GLU A 307 2.98 -26.39 69.97
N VAL A 308 4.15 -25.75 69.83
CA VAL A 308 4.49 -24.92 68.66
C VAL A 308 4.57 -25.75 67.38
N LYS A 309 5.14 -26.95 67.43
CA LYS A 309 5.18 -27.87 66.29
C LYS A 309 3.76 -28.28 65.86
N ALA A 310 2.90 -28.63 66.81
CA ALA A 310 1.51 -28.98 66.53
C ALA A 310 0.69 -27.78 66.02
N ALA A 311 0.95 -26.57 66.52
CA ALA A 311 0.34 -25.34 66.01
C ALA A 311 0.72 -25.11 64.54
N ARG A 312 2.02 -25.15 64.21
CA ARG A 312 2.50 -25.03 62.81
C ARG A 312 1.97 -26.13 61.90
N GLN A 313 1.83 -27.36 62.39
CA GLN A 313 1.23 -28.44 61.60
C GLN A 313 -0.26 -28.17 61.28
N ARG A 314 -1.02 -27.57 62.20
CA ARG A 314 -2.41 -27.15 61.92
C ARG A 314 -2.50 -25.96 60.97
N GLU A 315 -1.55 -25.02 61.07
CA GLU A 315 -1.42 -23.86 60.19
C GLU A 315 -1.08 -24.28 58.75
N VAL A 316 -0.06 -25.12 58.57
CA VAL A 316 0.29 -25.70 57.25
C VAL A 316 -0.90 -26.50 56.70
N ALA A 317 -1.53 -27.37 57.50
CA ALA A 317 -2.69 -28.12 57.05
C ALA A 317 -3.96 -27.27 56.83
N ALA A 318 -3.98 -25.99 57.24
CA ALA A 318 -5.01 -25.02 56.85
C ALA A 318 -4.64 -24.39 55.50
N LEU A 319 -3.41 -23.88 55.37
CA LEU A 319 -2.88 -23.37 54.11
C LEU A 319 -2.94 -24.39 52.98
N ASP A 320 -2.73 -25.68 53.23
CA ASP A 320 -2.90 -26.75 52.22
C ASP A 320 -4.34 -26.90 51.73
N ARG A 321 -5.33 -26.70 52.62
CA ARG A 321 -6.76 -26.71 52.26
C ARG A 321 -7.15 -25.43 51.53
N ASP A 322 -6.62 -24.30 51.97
CA ASP A 322 -6.81 -23.02 51.30
C ASP A 322 -6.18 -23.08 49.90
N ILE A 323 -4.99 -23.67 49.74
CA ILE A 323 -4.35 -23.94 48.43
C ILE A 323 -5.23 -24.83 47.54
N GLN A 324 -5.85 -25.89 48.08
CA GLN A 324 -6.72 -26.77 47.30
C GLN A 324 -8.00 -26.05 46.82
N ALA A 325 -8.66 -25.28 47.69
CA ALA A 325 -9.73 -24.38 47.27
C ALA A 325 -9.20 -23.39 46.22
N LEU A 326 -8.01 -22.83 46.47
CA LEU A 326 -7.21 -21.98 45.59
C LEU A 326 -6.68 -22.68 44.30
N GLU A 327 -7.02 -23.94 44.08
CA GLU A 327 -6.81 -24.69 42.83
C GLU A 327 -8.15 -25.13 42.18
N GLU A 328 -9.25 -25.19 42.93
CA GLU A 328 -10.57 -25.63 42.46
C GLU A 328 -11.39 -24.52 41.79
N GLU A 329 -11.57 -23.36 42.43
CA GLU A 329 -12.18 -22.21 41.72
C GLU A 329 -11.22 -21.75 40.60
N LEU A 330 -9.90 -21.96 40.76
CA LEU A 330 -8.88 -21.80 39.73
C LEU A 330 -9.19 -22.77 38.57
N GLN A 331 -9.50 -24.04 38.85
CA GLN A 331 -10.11 -25.00 37.91
C GLN A 331 -11.31 -24.40 37.14
N TYR A 332 -12.26 -23.85 37.89
CA TYR A 332 -13.51 -23.28 37.40
C TYR A 332 -13.30 -22.10 36.43
N VAL A 333 -12.44 -21.11 36.76
CA VAL A 333 -12.08 -19.97 35.86
C VAL A 333 -11.72 -20.42 34.46
N ARG A 334 -10.90 -21.48 34.37
CA ARG A 334 -10.33 -21.93 33.09
C ARG A 334 -11.48 -22.45 32.25
N ARG A 335 -12.28 -23.35 32.81
CA ARG A 335 -13.44 -23.93 32.14
C ARG A 335 -14.48 -22.89 31.74
N THR A 336 -14.76 -21.88 32.57
CA THR A 336 -15.70 -20.80 32.20
C THR A 336 -15.15 -19.94 31.08
N ALA A 337 -13.87 -19.53 31.16
CA ALA A 337 -13.21 -18.77 30.09
C ALA A 337 -13.09 -19.58 28.79
N ASP A 338 -12.82 -20.88 28.85
CA ASP A 338 -12.76 -21.77 27.70
C ASP A 338 -14.15 -21.85 27.02
N ILE A 339 -15.23 -22.01 27.79
CA ILE A 339 -16.62 -22.00 27.28
C ILE A 339 -17.00 -20.63 26.68
N GLU A 340 -16.59 -19.52 27.30
CA GLU A 340 -16.83 -18.17 26.78
C GLU A 340 -16.06 -17.91 25.48
N LEU A 341 -14.81 -18.40 25.38
CA LEU A 341 -14.01 -18.34 24.16
C LEU A 341 -14.60 -19.20 23.04
N GLU A 342 -15.06 -20.42 23.35
CA GLU A 342 -15.80 -21.26 22.40
C GLU A 342 -17.10 -20.57 21.94
N ALA A 343 -17.85 -19.93 22.84
CA ALA A 343 -19.06 -19.18 22.48
C ALA A 343 -18.74 -17.98 21.57
N LEU A 344 -17.67 -17.23 21.85
CA LEU A 344 -17.19 -16.13 21.00
C LEU A 344 -16.75 -16.63 19.61
N GLN A 345 -16.02 -17.75 19.55
CA GLN A 345 -15.63 -18.39 18.29
C GLN A 345 -16.85 -18.81 17.46
N ASN A 346 -17.82 -19.50 18.08
CA ASN A 346 -19.07 -19.90 17.43
C ASN A 346 -19.87 -18.69 16.90
N MET A 347 -19.95 -17.59 17.66
CA MET A 347 -20.59 -16.35 17.18
C MET A 347 -19.82 -15.70 16.03
N GLN A 348 -18.48 -15.71 16.08
CA GLN A 348 -17.64 -15.21 15.00
C GLN A 348 -17.79 -16.04 13.72
N GLU A 349 -17.85 -17.36 13.82
CA GLU A 349 -18.10 -18.27 12.70
C GLU A 349 -19.49 -18.01 12.09
N ALA A 350 -20.55 -17.97 12.90
CA ALA A 350 -21.90 -17.66 12.44
C ALA A 350 -21.97 -16.30 11.72
N ALA A 351 -21.35 -15.25 12.27
CA ALA A 351 -21.29 -13.93 11.63
C ALA A 351 -20.50 -13.95 10.30
N GLN A 352 -19.44 -14.77 10.18
CA GLN A 352 -18.73 -14.98 8.92
C GLN A 352 -19.57 -15.78 7.91
N GLU A 353 -20.33 -16.78 8.35
CA GLU A 353 -21.24 -17.55 7.50
C GLU A 353 -22.39 -16.70 6.97
N ASP A 354 -23.03 -15.88 7.82
CA ASP A 354 -24.05 -14.92 7.40
C ASP A 354 -23.50 -13.92 6.37
N ARG A 355 -22.28 -13.40 6.59
CA ARG A 355 -21.61 -12.53 5.61
C ARG A 355 -21.32 -13.26 4.30
N ARG A 356 -20.87 -14.51 4.33
CA ARG A 356 -20.66 -15.36 3.14
C ARG A 356 -21.98 -15.63 2.41
N CYS A 357 -23.06 -15.90 3.14
CA CYS A 357 -24.40 -16.12 2.58
C CYS A 357 -24.97 -14.85 1.94
N SER A 358 -24.84 -13.69 2.60
CA SER A 358 -25.24 -12.40 2.04
C SER A 358 -24.47 -12.09 0.74
N LEU A 359 -23.15 -12.28 0.72
CA LEU A 359 -22.33 -12.08 -0.48
C LEU A 359 -22.70 -13.05 -1.61
N ARG A 360 -23.03 -14.32 -1.30
CA ARG A 360 -23.55 -15.28 -2.30
C ARG A 360 -24.89 -14.83 -2.89
N GLN A 361 -25.82 -14.36 -2.06
CA GLN A 361 -27.11 -13.82 -2.51
C GLN A 361 -26.94 -12.57 -3.39
N GLN A 362 -26.03 -11.67 -3.03
CA GLN A 362 -25.69 -10.50 -3.87
C GLN A 362 -25.10 -10.94 -5.22
N LEU A 363 -24.16 -11.88 -5.24
CA LEU A 363 -23.60 -12.43 -6.49
C LEU A 363 -24.65 -13.09 -7.37
N GLU A 364 -25.61 -13.83 -6.80
CA GLU A 364 -26.74 -14.40 -7.53
C GLU A 364 -27.68 -13.34 -8.08
N ALA A 365 -27.96 -12.27 -7.32
CA ALA A 365 -28.75 -11.14 -7.80
C ALA A 365 -28.06 -10.42 -8.97
N HIS A 366 -26.74 -10.17 -8.86
CA HIS A 366 -25.96 -9.60 -9.94
C HIS A 366 -25.91 -10.49 -11.18
N ARG A 367 -25.81 -11.82 -11.04
CA ARG A 367 -25.92 -12.78 -12.15
C ARG A 367 -27.29 -12.70 -12.84
N LYS A 368 -28.38 -12.79 -12.07
CA LYS A 368 -29.76 -12.68 -12.60
C LYS A 368 -29.99 -11.34 -13.34
N ASN A 369 -29.44 -10.25 -12.81
CA ASN A 369 -29.50 -8.93 -13.44
C ASN A 369 -28.67 -8.89 -14.75
N ALA A 370 -27.46 -9.47 -14.77
CA ALA A 370 -26.64 -9.59 -15.98
C ALA A 370 -27.35 -10.43 -17.05
N ASP A 371 -27.95 -11.56 -16.69
CA ASP A 371 -28.75 -12.40 -17.58
C ASP A 371 -29.99 -11.67 -18.12
N GLU A 372 -30.59 -10.78 -17.34
CA GLU A 372 -31.69 -9.93 -17.81
C GLU A 372 -31.21 -8.85 -18.78
N VAL A 373 -30.11 -8.16 -18.47
CA VAL A 373 -29.50 -7.17 -19.38
C VAL A 373 -29.09 -7.83 -20.70
N ALA A 374 -28.48 -9.01 -20.66
CA ALA A 374 -28.14 -9.79 -21.85
C ALA A 374 -29.39 -10.13 -22.70
N ARG A 375 -30.47 -10.62 -22.07
CA ARG A 375 -31.75 -10.89 -22.77
C ARG A 375 -32.40 -9.62 -23.32
N ARG A 376 -32.29 -8.48 -22.62
CA ARG A 376 -32.79 -7.18 -23.12
C ARG A 376 -31.98 -6.69 -24.31
N LEU A 377 -30.66 -6.83 -24.28
CA LEU A 377 -29.76 -6.47 -25.37
C LEU A 377 -30.01 -7.34 -26.61
N GLN A 378 -30.13 -8.66 -26.45
CA GLN A 378 -30.43 -9.56 -27.55
C GLN A 378 -31.77 -9.19 -28.23
N ARG A 379 -32.84 -8.98 -27.45
CA ARG A 379 -34.14 -8.50 -27.99
C ARG A 379 -34.05 -7.14 -28.70
N ALA A 380 -33.17 -6.26 -28.27
CA ALA A 380 -32.94 -4.98 -28.93
C ALA A 380 -32.17 -5.15 -30.25
N GLN A 381 -31.20 -6.06 -30.29
CA GLN A 381 -30.47 -6.45 -31.49
C GLN A 381 -31.39 -7.11 -32.52
N ASP A 382 -32.23 -8.06 -32.10
CA ASP A 382 -33.21 -8.72 -32.97
C ASP A 382 -34.17 -7.70 -33.60
N LYS A 383 -34.73 -6.78 -32.79
CA LYS A 383 -35.56 -5.67 -33.29
C LYS A 383 -34.83 -4.77 -34.28
N ALA A 384 -33.58 -4.41 -34.00
CA ALA A 384 -32.78 -3.58 -34.91
C ALA A 384 -32.49 -4.30 -36.24
N LEU A 385 -32.30 -5.62 -36.22
CA LEU A 385 -32.16 -6.45 -37.43
C LEU A 385 -33.48 -6.52 -38.22
N ASP A 386 -34.62 -6.69 -37.54
CA ASP A 386 -35.95 -6.65 -38.16
C ASP A 386 -36.24 -5.28 -38.80
N GLU A 387 -36.02 -4.20 -38.06
CA GLU A 387 -36.14 -2.82 -38.57
C GLU A 387 -35.26 -2.62 -39.81
N LEU A 388 -33.99 -3.03 -39.75
CA LEU A 388 -33.06 -2.95 -40.87
C LEU A 388 -33.51 -3.80 -42.08
N ASN A 389 -34.10 -4.98 -41.85
CA ASN A 389 -34.69 -5.81 -42.90
C ASN A 389 -35.96 -5.18 -43.52
N THR A 390 -36.82 -4.54 -42.72
CA THR A 390 -37.97 -3.78 -43.25
C THR A 390 -37.50 -2.57 -44.06
N LEU A 391 -36.46 -1.85 -43.62
CA LEU A 391 -35.87 -0.74 -44.36
C LEU A 391 -35.25 -1.20 -45.68
N ARG A 392 -34.55 -2.35 -45.70
CA ARG A 392 -34.07 -2.99 -46.94
C ARG A 392 -35.23 -3.34 -47.89
N SER A 393 -36.30 -3.97 -47.39
CA SER A 393 -37.49 -4.31 -48.19
C SER A 393 -38.20 -3.06 -48.74
N ASN A 394 -38.31 -2.01 -47.95
CA ASN A 394 -38.91 -0.74 -48.37
C ASN A 394 -38.00 0.00 -49.38
N ARG A 395 -36.68 -0.10 -49.23
CA ARG A 395 -35.71 0.41 -50.19
C ARG A 395 -35.84 -0.32 -51.53
N THR A 396 -35.82 -1.65 -51.56
CA THR A 396 -35.93 -2.41 -52.83
C THR A 396 -37.28 -2.19 -53.51
N LYS A 397 -38.38 -2.06 -52.77
CA LYS A 397 -39.69 -1.65 -53.33
C LYS A 397 -39.65 -0.26 -53.96
N ARG A 398 -39.00 0.72 -53.33
CA ARG A 398 -38.83 2.07 -53.88
C ARG A 398 -37.90 2.10 -55.09
N GLU A 399 -36.79 1.37 -55.04
CA GLU A 399 -35.87 1.23 -56.18
C GLU A 399 -36.57 0.55 -57.37
N ALA A 400 -37.39 -0.49 -57.13
CA ALA A 400 -38.20 -1.11 -58.18
C ALA A 400 -39.27 -0.14 -58.75
N ALA A 401 -39.94 0.65 -57.91
CA ALA A 401 -40.92 1.64 -58.36
C ALA A 401 -40.27 2.77 -59.18
N VAL A 402 -39.10 3.26 -58.77
CA VAL A 402 -38.32 4.25 -59.53
C VAL A 402 -37.83 3.67 -60.85
N SER A 403 -37.31 2.44 -60.87
CA SER A 403 -36.93 1.75 -62.11
C SER A 403 -38.13 1.57 -63.05
N GLY A 404 -39.30 1.21 -62.52
CA GLY A 404 -40.54 1.14 -63.29
C GLY A 404 -40.92 2.48 -63.92
N ALA A 405 -40.92 3.55 -63.13
CA ALA A 405 -41.21 4.91 -63.61
C ALA A 405 -40.20 5.40 -64.67
N ILE A 406 -38.91 5.02 -64.55
CA ILE A 406 -37.90 5.28 -65.59
C ILE A 406 -38.25 4.51 -66.87
N THR A 407 -38.56 3.21 -66.80
CA THR A 407 -38.93 2.44 -68.00
C THR A 407 -40.23 2.93 -68.66
N GLU A 408 -41.18 3.44 -67.88
CA GLU A 408 -42.40 4.08 -68.41
C GLU A 408 -42.07 5.41 -69.10
N TYR A 409 -41.19 6.24 -68.52
CA TYR A 409 -40.73 7.49 -69.12
C TYR A 409 -39.92 7.25 -70.41
N ASP A 410 -39.05 6.26 -70.42
CA ASP A 410 -38.27 5.86 -71.61
C ASP A 410 -39.21 5.37 -72.73
N ALA A 411 -40.24 4.58 -72.39
CA ALA A 411 -41.25 4.14 -73.34
C ALA A 411 -42.10 5.29 -73.89
N GLN A 412 -42.51 6.25 -73.04
CA GLN A 412 -43.21 7.47 -73.47
C GLN A 412 -42.33 8.34 -74.37
N SER A 413 -41.04 8.48 -74.04
CA SER A 413 -40.07 9.24 -74.83
C SER A 413 -39.83 8.59 -76.19
N ALA A 414 -39.67 7.26 -76.24
CA ALA A 414 -39.55 6.53 -77.50
C ALA A 414 -40.81 6.64 -78.38
N LEU A 415 -42.01 6.58 -77.78
CA LEU A 415 -43.26 6.82 -78.51
C LEU A 415 -43.31 8.26 -79.07
N LEU A 416 -42.94 9.26 -78.27
CA LEU A 416 -42.89 10.66 -78.70
C LEU A 416 -41.86 10.88 -79.81
N GLU A 417 -40.68 10.26 -79.74
CA GLU A 417 -39.71 10.26 -80.84
C GLU A 417 -40.30 9.64 -82.12
N THR A 418 -41.02 8.51 -82.04
CA THR A 418 -41.65 7.92 -83.23
C THR A 418 -42.74 8.81 -83.81
N ALA A 419 -43.55 9.47 -82.98
CA ALA A 419 -44.54 10.44 -83.43
C ALA A 419 -43.90 11.68 -84.05
N MET A 420 -42.76 12.17 -83.51
CA MET A 420 -42.00 13.26 -84.11
C MET A 420 -41.37 12.87 -85.45
N ARG A 421 -40.88 11.63 -85.60
CA ARG A 421 -40.39 11.12 -86.90
C ARG A 421 -41.51 11.07 -87.93
N GLN A 422 -42.68 10.54 -87.57
CA GLN A 422 -43.86 10.51 -88.44
C GLN A 422 -44.32 11.92 -88.83
N PHE A 423 -44.39 12.86 -87.88
CA PHE A 423 -44.73 14.24 -88.18
C PHE A 423 -43.71 14.91 -89.10
N ASN A 424 -42.40 14.66 -88.90
CA ASN A 424 -41.37 15.15 -89.80
C ASN A 424 -41.54 14.57 -91.21
N GLU A 425 -41.73 13.25 -91.36
CA GLU A 425 -42.01 12.58 -92.64
C GLU A 425 -43.27 13.16 -93.34
N GLU A 426 -44.34 13.44 -92.58
CA GLU A 426 -45.55 14.10 -93.09
C GLU A 426 -45.25 15.54 -93.55
N THR A 427 -44.50 16.33 -92.77
CA THR A 427 -44.11 17.69 -93.18
C THR A 427 -43.16 17.71 -94.37
N GLU A 428 -42.23 16.75 -94.49
CA GLU A 428 -41.36 16.60 -95.65
C GLU A 428 -42.22 16.30 -96.88
N ALA A 429 -43.11 15.30 -96.82
CA ALA A 429 -44.04 14.97 -97.89
C ALA A 429 -44.97 16.15 -98.28
N ASP A 430 -45.43 16.95 -97.32
CA ASP A 430 -46.22 18.15 -97.60
C ASP A 430 -45.37 19.29 -98.21
N THR A 431 -44.11 19.46 -97.82
CA THR A 431 -43.20 20.39 -98.52
C THR A 431 -42.90 19.94 -99.95
N GLU A 432 -42.73 18.64 -100.21
CA GLU A 432 -42.58 18.10 -101.55
C GLU A 432 -43.84 18.35 -102.40
N ARG A 433 -45.04 18.16 -101.83
CA ARG A 433 -46.32 18.49 -102.49
C ARG A 433 -46.42 19.98 -102.80
N ILE A 434 -46.04 20.86 -101.86
CA ILE A 434 -46.03 22.32 -102.08
C ILE A 434 -45.08 22.66 -103.22
N VAL A 435 -43.84 22.17 -103.22
CA VAL A 435 -42.86 22.41 -104.29
C VAL A 435 -43.34 21.86 -105.65
N ALA A 436 -44.04 20.72 -105.66
CA ALA A 436 -44.64 20.18 -106.88
C ALA A 436 -45.79 21.07 -107.41
N LEU A 437 -46.63 21.60 -106.52
CA LEU A 437 -47.70 22.55 -106.86
C LEU A 437 -47.14 23.90 -107.32
N GLU A 438 -46.07 24.41 -106.68
CA GLU A 438 -45.37 25.63 -107.11
C GLU A 438 -44.82 25.48 -108.53
N LYS A 439 -44.13 24.37 -108.83
CA LYS A 439 -43.66 24.05 -110.20
C LYS A 439 -44.81 23.96 -111.20
N ALA A 440 -45.96 23.40 -110.82
CA ALA A 440 -47.14 23.35 -111.68
C ALA A 440 -47.74 24.75 -111.91
N VAL A 441 -47.82 25.59 -110.88
CA VAL A 441 -48.27 26.99 -110.99
C VAL A 441 -47.29 27.83 -111.83
N GLU A 442 -45.98 27.65 -111.69
CA GLU A 442 -44.98 28.28 -112.55
C GLU A 442 -45.13 27.86 -114.01
N LYS A 443 -45.38 26.58 -114.28
CA LYS A 443 -45.65 26.08 -115.64
C LYS A 443 -46.91 26.74 -116.22
N LEU A 444 -48.01 26.79 -115.45
CA LEU A 444 -49.24 27.46 -115.86
C LEU A 444 -49.07 28.98 -116.04
N ARG A 445 -48.19 29.62 -115.27
CA ARG A 445 -47.82 31.04 -115.48
C ARG A 445 -47.09 31.22 -116.81
N LYS A 446 -46.11 30.37 -117.13
CA LYS A 446 -45.41 30.39 -118.42
C LYS A 446 -46.36 30.13 -119.59
N GLU A 447 -47.21 29.10 -119.51
CA GLU A 447 -48.23 28.82 -120.53
C GLU A 447 -49.20 30.00 -120.72
N ARG A 448 -49.56 30.71 -119.64
CA ARG A 448 -50.37 31.94 -119.70
C ARG A 448 -49.61 33.11 -120.32
N GLU A 449 -48.33 33.29 -120.01
CA GLU A 449 -47.47 34.33 -120.59
C GLU A 449 -47.22 34.07 -122.09
N GLU A 450 -46.98 32.81 -122.47
CA GLU A 450 -46.89 32.34 -123.85
C GLU A 450 -48.20 32.60 -124.61
N HIS A 451 -49.36 32.22 -124.06
CA HIS A 451 -50.66 32.53 -124.68
C HIS A 451 -50.94 34.04 -124.76
N ALA A 452 -50.52 34.83 -123.77
CA ALA A 452 -50.64 36.29 -123.83
C ALA A 452 -49.73 36.88 -124.92
N TRP A 453 -48.54 36.34 -125.12
CA TRP A 453 -47.64 36.69 -126.21
C TRP A 453 -48.21 36.26 -127.58
N GLU A 454 -48.78 35.05 -127.70
CA GLU A 454 -49.47 34.60 -128.91
C GLU A 454 -50.63 35.52 -129.30
N LEU A 455 -51.40 36.01 -128.32
CA LEU A 455 -52.46 36.99 -128.56
C LEU A 455 -51.91 38.32 -129.10
N THR A 456 -50.82 38.87 -128.53
CA THR A 456 -50.24 40.12 -129.04
C THR A 456 -49.59 39.93 -130.42
N VAL A 457 -49.02 38.76 -130.71
CA VAL A 457 -48.52 38.40 -132.04
C VAL A 457 -49.67 38.23 -133.05
N ALA A 458 -50.80 37.66 -132.63
CA ALA A 458 -52.00 37.57 -133.47
C ALA A 458 -52.59 38.95 -133.78
N GLU A 459 -52.64 39.84 -132.79
CA GLU A 459 -53.05 41.24 -132.94
C GLU A 459 -52.12 41.99 -133.90
N GLN A 460 -50.79 41.93 -133.72
CA GLN A 460 -49.81 42.51 -134.64
C GLN A 460 -49.90 41.94 -136.06
N ARG A 461 -50.16 40.62 -136.22
CA ARG A 461 -50.40 40.01 -137.54
C ARG A 461 -51.68 40.54 -138.19
N GLN A 462 -52.72 40.79 -137.40
CA GLN A 462 -53.97 41.38 -137.87
C GLN A 462 -53.81 42.86 -138.24
N GLU A 463 -53.04 43.63 -137.47
CA GLU A 463 -52.63 45.00 -137.83
C GLU A 463 -51.83 45.02 -139.13
N HIS A 464 -50.80 44.18 -139.28
CA HIS A 464 -50.04 44.06 -140.53
C HIS A 464 -50.92 43.66 -141.71
N ALA A 465 -51.86 42.72 -141.54
CA ALA A 465 -52.81 42.35 -142.59
C ALA A 465 -53.74 43.51 -142.98
N ASN A 466 -54.14 44.34 -142.01
CA ASN A 466 -54.92 45.56 -142.27
C ASN A 466 -54.09 46.62 -143.00
N VAL A 467 -52.81 46.83 -142.65
CA VAL A 467 -51.90 47.75 -143.34
C VAL A 467 -51.65 47.30 -144.79
N ILE A 468 -51.40 46.01 -145.03
CA ILE A 468 -51.25 45.44 -146.37
C ILE A 468 -52.54 45.66 -147.18
N ARG A 469 -53.72 45.45 -146.59
CA ARG A 469 -55.01 45.69 -147.25
C ARG A 469 -55.20 47.17 -147.59
N GLN A 470 -54.81 48.09 -146.71
CA GLN A 470 -54.83 49.53 -146.99
C GLN A 470 -53.87 49.94 -148.12
N GLN A 471 -52.66 49.36 -148.18
CA GLN A 471 -51.73 49.58 -149.29
C GLN A 471 -52.29 49.01 -150.60
N GLN A 472 -52.85 47.80 -150.60
CA GLN A 472 -53.51 47.23 -151.78
C GLN A 472 -54.69 48.08 -152.27
N GLU A 473 -55.47 48.68 -151.37
CA GLU A 473 -56.51 49.65 -151.74
C GLU A 473 -55.95 50.94 -152.32
N GLN A 474 -54.83 51.46 -151.79
CA GLN A 474 -54.16 52.64 -152.33
C GLN A 474 -53.60 52.37 -153.73
N ASP A 475 -52.90 51.24 -153.92
CA ASP A 475 -52.39 50.81 -155.21
C ASP A 475 -53.52 50.57 -156.21
N ALA A 476 -54.63 49.96 -155.79
CA ALA A 476 -55.82 49.79 -156.64
C ALA A 476 -56.42 51.14 -157.07
N ARG A 477 -56.45 52.16 -156.17
CA ARG A 477 -56.88 53.52 -156.52
C ARG A 477 -55.92 54.19 -157.50
N VAL A 478 -54.61 54.01 -157.34
CA VAL A 478 -53.57 54.52 -158.26
C VAL A 478 -53.71 53.86 -159.64
N ILE A 479 -53.86 52.54 -159.70
CA ILE A 479 -54.10 51.79 -160.94
C ILE A 479 -55.39 52.25 -161.63
N GLN A 480 -56.48 52.45 -160.88
CA GLN A 480 -57.72 53.00 -161.43
C GLN A 480 -57.55 54.44 -161.95
N ALA A 481 -56.72 55.27 -161.31
CA ALA A 481 -56.41 56.61 -161.79
C ALA A 481 -55.63 56.57 -163.12
N TYR A 482 -54.65 55.67 -163.26
CA TYR A 482 -53.94 55.44 -164.53
C TYR A 482 -54.89 54.96 -165.65
N PHE A 483 -55.79 54.02 -165.37
CA PHE A 483 -56.78 53.58 -166.36
C PHE A 483 -57.78 54.69 -166.74
N ARG A 484 -58.23 55.52 -165.79
CA ARG A 484 -59.08 56.69 -166.10
C ARG A 484 -58.35 57.72 -166.97
N ALA A 485 -57.09 58.01 -166.68
CA ALA A 485 -56.24 58.89 -167.49
C ALA A 485 -55.96 58.33 -168.90
N PHE A 486 -55.80 57.00 -169.02
CA PHE A 486 -55.68 56.34 -170.31
C PHE A 486 -56.97 56.44 -171.13
N ILE A 487 -58.14 56.22 -170.51
CA ILE A 487 -59.44 56.33 -171.17
C ILE A 487 -59.69 57.77 -171.67
N THR A 488 -59.42 58.82 -170.86
CA THR A 488 -59.55 60.21 -171.34
C THR A 488 -58.60 60.52 -172.51
N ARG A 489 -57.38 59.98 -172.50
CA ARG A 489 -56.42 60.15 -173.62
C ARG A 489 -56.91 59.49 -174.91
N VAL A 490 -57.43 58.26 -174.84
CA VAL A 490 -58.00 57.54 -175.99
C VAL A 490 -59.27 58.20 -176.54
N HIS A 491 -60.07 58.84 -175.68
CA HIS A 491 -61.23 59.63 -176.14
C HIS A 491 -60.81 60.92 -176.86
N ALA A 492 -59.77 61.61 -176.39
CA ALA A 492 -59.25 62.81 -177.06
C ALA A 492 -58.67 62.51 -178.46
N GLU A 493 -57.96 61.40 -178.63
CA GLU A 493 -57.43 60.97 -179.93
C GLU A 493 -58.56 60.64 -180.94
N ARG A 494 -59.65 60.01 -180.48
CA ARG A 494 -60.82 59.66 -181.31
C ARG A 494 -61.69 60.85 -181.74
N GLU A 495 -61.58 62.00 -181.08
CA GLU A 495 -62.24 63.25 -181.50
C GLU A 495 -61.45 63.94 -182.62
N LEU A 496 -60.11 63.91 -182.54
CA LEU A 496 -59.21 64.45 -183.57
C LEU A 496 -59.35 63.75 -184.92
N GLU A 497 -59.42 62.41 -184.94
CA GLU A 497 -59.54 61.62 -186.19
C GLU A 497 -60.85 61.85 -186.98
N LYS A 498 -61.93 62.29 -186.32
CA LYS A 498 -63.24 62.47 -186.98
C LYS A 498 -63.38 63.77 -187.78
N SER A 499 -62.44 64.70 -187.62
CA SER A 499 -62.52 66.05 -188.22
C SER A 499 -62.01 66.18 -189.66
N THR A 500 -61.34 65.16 -190.22
CA THR A 500 -60.46 65.33 -191.41
C THR A 500 -60.97 64.77 -192.75
N LYS A 501 -62.16 64.14 -192.83
CA LYS A 501 -62.63 63.41 -194.04
C LYS A 501 -63.85 63.97 -194.80
N LYS A 502 -64.15 65.29 -194.71
CA LYS A 502 -65.27 65.94 -195.45
C LYS A 502 -64.88 67.22 -196.25
N ARG A 503 -63.85 67.18 -197.11
CA ARG A 503 -63.64 68.29 -198.09
C ARG A 503 -62.71 67.97 -199.30
N LYS A 504 -63.29 67.63 -200.46
CA LYS A 504 -62.95 68.12 -201.84
C LYS A 504 -63.56 67.25 -202.94
N ARG A 505 -64.02 67.87 -204.03
CA ARG A 505 -64.54 67.21 -205.26
C ARG A 505 -63.88 67.86 -206.49
N LYS A 506 -63.28 67.02 -207.36
CA LYS A 506 -62.83 67.27 -208.76
C LYS A 506 -61.73 68.33 -209.07
N SER A 507 -60.59 67.84 -209.59
CA SER A 507 -59.85 68.35 -210.78
C SER A 507 -58.59 67.48 -210.96
N LYS A 508 -58.27 66.81 -212.08
CA LYS A 508 -59.03 66.42 -213.30
C LYS A 508 -58.67 64.93 -213.51
N LYS A 509 -59.52 64.10 -214.13
CA LYS A 509 -59.32 62.62 -214.14
C LYS A 509 -57.94 62.20 -214.68
N ALA A 510 -57.36 61.18 -214.03
CA ALA A 510 -56.04 60.59 -214.24
C ALA A 510 -54.85 61.45 -213.73
N LYS A 511 -53.77 60.83 -213.22
CA LYS A 511 -53.58 59.37 -213.04
C LYS A 511 -54.19 58.88 -211.72
#